data_AF-A0A932HEI2-F1
#
_entry.id   AF-A0A932HEI2-F1
#
_cell.length_a   1.000
_cell.length_b   1.000
_cell.length_c   1.000
_cell.angle_alpha   90.00
_cell.angle_beta   90.00
_cell.angle_gamma   90.00
#
_symmetry.space_group_name_H-M   'P 1'
#
loop_
_entity.id
_entity.type
_entity.pdbx_description
1 polymer ?
#
loop_
_entity_poly.entity_id
_entity_poly.type
_entity_poly.pdbx_seq_one_letter_code
_entity_poly.pdbx_strand_id
1 'polypeptide(L)' 'PLEHVEQMRAALKGAGNKTSEIIVYDGAPHAFYADYRPSYRKEAAEDGWKRMQEWFRKHGV' A
#
# COMPACT_ATOMS: atom_id res chain seq x y z
N PRO A 1 -10.40 7.02 8.36
CA PRO A 1 -9.18 6.74 7.55
C PRO A 1 -9.47 6.24 6.14
N LEU A 2 -10.33 5.22 5.99
CA LEU A 2 -10.67 4.67 4.66
C LEU A 2 -11.34 5.69 3.74
N GLU A 3 -12.13 6.62 4.29
CA GLU A 3 -12.71 7.73 3.51
C GLU A 3 -11.63 8.56 2.78
N HIS A 4 -10.52 8.89 3.44
CA HIS A 4 -9.41 9.60 2.80
C HIS A 4 -8.72 8.75 1.73
N VAL A 5 -8.69 7.43 1.88
CA VAL A 5 -8.19 6.52 0.83
C VAL A 5 -9.07 6.61 -0.41
N GLU A 6 -10.39 6.61 -0.23
CA GLU A 6 -11.33 6.76 -1.34
C GLU A 6 -11.27 8.14 -2.01
N GLN A 7 -11.11 9.20 -1.21
CA GLN A 7 -10.86 10.54 -1.74
C GLN A 7 -9.59 10.58 -2.61
N MET A 8 -8.51 9.93 -2.18
CA MET A 8 -7.27 9.87 -2.96
C MET A 8 -7.41 9.01 -4.22
N ARG A 9 -8.11 7.87 -4.14
CA ARG A 9 -8.43 7.04 -5.32
C ARG A 9 -9.23 7.83 -6.34
N ALA A 10 -10.23 8.59 -5.90
CA ALA A 10 -11.02 9.47 -6.77
C ALA A 10 -10.16 10.58 -7.39
N ALA A 11 -9.29 11.22 -6.61
CA ALA A 11 -8.38 12.25 -7.11
C ALA A 11 -7.40 11.71 -8.16
N LEU A 12 -6.79 10.54 -7.91
CA LEU A 12 -5.94 9.84 -8.88
C LEU A 12 -6.71 9.54 -10.17
N LYS A 13 -7.93 9.01 -10.07
CA LYS A 13 -8.79 8.75 -11.23
C LYS A 13 -9.09 10.04 -12.01
N GLY A 14 -9.45 11.12 -11.31
CA GLY A 14 -9.72 12.43 -11.91
C GLY A 14 -8.52 13.05 -12.62
N ALA A 15 -7.30 12.78 -12.12
CA ALA A 15 -6.05 13.19 -12.74
C ALA A 15 -5.63 12.32 -13.94
N GLY A 16 -6.43 11.34 -14.35
CA GLY A 16 -6.12 10.44 -15.47
C GLY A 16 -5.04 9.41 -15.13
N ASN A 17 -4.87 9.06 -13.85
CA ASN A 17 -3.90 8.07 -13.41
C ASN A 17 -4.10 6.71 -14.12
N LYS A 18 -3.00 6.12 -14.59
CA LYS A 18 -2.97 4.80 -15.24
C LYS A 18 -2.08 3.79 -14.53
N THR A 19 -1.33 4.22 -13.52
CA THR A 19 -0.24 3.43 -12.94
C THR A 19 -0.28 3.41 -11.42
N SER A 20 -0.56 4.51 -10.73
CA SER A 20 -0.57 4.53 -9.26
C SER A 20 -1.68 3.66 -8.69
N GLU A 21 -1.38 2.93 -7.62
CA GLU A 21 -2.30 2.03 -6.91
C GLU A 21 -2.23 2.30 -5.40
N ILE A 22 -3.34 2.11 -4.68
CA ILE A 22 -3.39 2.15 -3.21
C ILE A 22 -3.97 0.82 -2.73
N ILE A 23 -3.12 0.01 -2.10
CA ILE A 23 -3.49 -1.28 -1.50
C ILE A 23 -3.79 -1.07 -0.02
N VAL A 24 -4.94 -1.56 0.42
CA VAL A 24 -5.37 -1.54 1.83
C VAL A 24 -5.35 -2.97 2.34
N TYR A 25 -4.62 -3.20 3.42
CA TYR A 25 -4.57 -4.49 4.11
C TYR A 25 -5.59 -4.47 5.25
N ASP A 26 -6.58 -5.37 5.20
CA ASP A 26 -7.56 -5.47 6.26
C ASP A 26 -6.91 -5.97 7.57
N GLY A 27 -7.33 -5.41 8.70
CA GLY A 27 -6.76 -5.72 10.02
C GLY A 27 -5.31 -5.25 10.25
N ALA A 28 -4.67 -4.56 9.29
CA ALA A 28 -3.32 -4.02 9.43
C ALA A 28 -3.34 -2.57 9.95
N PRO A 29 -2.87 -2.32 11.19
CA PRO A 29 -2.87 -0.98 11.76
C PRO A 29 -1.77 -0.09 11.15
N HIS A 30 -1.77 1.20 11.49
CA HIS A 30 -0.65 2.08 11.17
C HIS A 30 0.67 1.47 11.68
N ALA A 31 1.73 1.60 10.88
CA ALA A 31 3.04 0.99 11.14
C ALA A 31 3.01 -0.54 11.29
N PHE A 32 2.17 -1.25 10.52
CA PHE A 32 2.15 -2.72 10.49
C PHE A 32 3.44 -3.37 9.97
N TYR A 33 4.35 -2.59 9.40
CA TYR A 33 5.65 -3.04 8.90
C TYR A 33 6.76 -3.01 9.95
N ALA A 34 6.54 -2.34 11.09
CA ALA A 34 7.54 -2.21 12.14
C ALA A 34 7.61 -3.50 12.97
N ASP A 35 8.44 -4.45 12.55
CA ASP A 35 8.63 -5.78 13.17
C ASP A 35 8.94 -5.78 14.67
N TYR A 36 9.52 -4.70 15.18
CA TYR A 36 9.81 -4.49 16.59
C TYR A 36 8.63 -3.95 17.42
N ARG A 37 7.46 -3.69 16.82
CA ARG A 37 6.28 -3.13 17.50
C ARG A 37 5.10 -4.12 17.54
N PRO A 38 4.18 -4.01 18.52
CA PRO A 38 2.93 -4.80 18.54
C PRO A 38 2.00 -4.60 17.33
N SER A 39 2.20 -3.50 16.58
CA SER A 39 1.46 -3.22 15.35
C SER A 39 1.84 -4.17 14.20
N TYR A 40 2.96 -4.88 14.29
CA TYR A 40 3.46 -5.73 13.22
C TYR A 40 2.42 -6.75 12.75
N ARG A 41 2.25 -6.86 11.42
CA ARG A 41 1.43 -7.89 10.76
C ARG A 41 2.26 -8.53 9.67
N LYS A 42 2.80 -9.71 9.97
CA LYS A 42 3.78 -10.40 9.12
C LYS A 42 3.28 -10.59 7.70
N GLU A 43 2.07 -11.08 7.52
CA GLU A 43 1.50 -11.41 6.22
C GLU A 43 1.34 -10.16 5.35
N ALA A 44 0.83 -9.06 5.93
CA ALA A 44 0.69 -7.79 5.24
C ALA A 44 2.05 -7.14 4.92
N ALA A 45 3.02 -7.25 5.82
CA ALA A 45 4.37 -6.74 5.61
C ALA A 45 5.11 -7.51 4.50
N GLU A 46 5.06 -8.84 4.51
CA GLU A 46 5.69 -9.68 3.49
C GLU A 46 5.04 -9.48 2.11
N ASP A 47 3.71 -9.40 2.03
CA ASP A 47 3.02 -9.10 0.77
C ASP A 47 3.34 -7.68 0.26
N GLY A 48 3.36 -6.69 1.15
CA GLY A 48 3.78 -5.33 0.82
C GLY A 48 5.21 -5.29 0.27
N TRP A 49 6.13 -6.05 0.85
CA TRP A 49 7.54 -6.14 0.40
C TRP A 49 7.64 -6.70 -1.01
N LYS A 50 6.88 -7.77 -1.25
CA LYS A 50 6.83 -8.42 -2.55
C LYS A 50 6.28 -7.48 -3.61
N ARG A 51 5.15 -6.81 -3.35
CA ARG A 51 4.55 -5.85 -4.28
C ARG A 51 5.47 -4.68 -4.60
N MET A 52 6.16 -4.15 -3.60
CA MET A 52 7.13 -3.06 -3.79
C MET A 52 8.26 -3.49 -4.74
N GLN A 53 8.86 -4.67 -4.51
CA GLN A 53 9.91 -5.19 -5.40
C GLN A 53 9.39 -5.45 -6.81
N GLU A 54 8.20 -6.03 -6.95
CA GLU A 54 7.57 -6.27 -8.25
C GLU A 54 7.29 -4.96 -8.99
N TRP A 55 6.85 -3.93 -8.26
CA TRP A 55 6.62 -2.59 -8.80
C TRP A 55 7.91 -1.97 -9.32
N PHE A 56 8.99 -1.98 -8.53
CA PHE A 56 10.29 -1.46 -8.96
C PHE A 56 10.82 -2.19 -10.19
N ARG A 57 10.80 -3.52 -10.17
CA ARG A 57 11.22 -4.34 -11.32
C ARG A 57 10.42 -4.01 -12.59
N LYS A 58 9.10 -3.82 -12.47
CA LYS A 58 8.23 -3.45 -13.60
C LYS A 58 8.56 -2.07 -14.18
N HIS A 59 9.04 -1.15 -13.35
CA HIS A 59 9.31 0.24 -13.70
C HIS A 59 10.81 0.57 -13.85
N GLY A 60 11.68 -0.45 -13.84
CA GLY A 60 13.11 -0.31 -14.19
C GLY A 60 14.03 0.09 -13.05
N VAL A 61 13.66 -0.23 -11.81
CA VAL A 61 14.52 -0.11 -10.61
C VAL A 61 14.82 -1.50 -10.05
#